data_AF-A0AAW6NKZ5-F1
#
_entry.id   AF-A0AAW6NKZ5-F1
#
_cell.length_a   1.000
_cell.length_b   1.000
_cell.length_c   1.000
_cell.angle_alpha   90.00
_cell.angle_beta   90.00
_cell.angle_gamma   90.00
#
_symmetry.space_group_name_H-M   'P 1'
#
loop_
_entity.id
_entity.type
_entity.pdbx_description
1 polymer ?
#
loop_
_entity_poly.entity_id
_entity_poly.type
_entity_poly.pdbx_seq_one_letter_code
_entity_poly.pdbx_strand_id
1 'polypeptide(L)'
;AVEVLRSVDALHIKATDKTVLKTDIFRFISTYGEEAPFQIKSIRRVKLRKHINPLTWGRVWATPPPKGILLIDDMVTSGASLVNAEAILKHRYPLARIEALTLFGSSK
;
A
#
# COMPACT_ATOMS: atom_id res chain seq x y z
N ALA A 1 -8.09 -9.01 6.47
CA ALA A 1 -8.20 -9.01 4.99
C ALA A 1 -9.51 -8.43 4.43
N VAL A 2 -10.64 -8.49 5.14
CA VAL A 2 -11.95 -7.96 4.66
C VAL A 2 -11.93 -6.45 4.35
N GLU A 3 -11.21 -5.65 5.14
CA GLU A 3 -11.06 -4.22 4.87
C GLU A 3 -10.42 -3.93 3.50
N VAL A 4 -9.42 -4.73 3.12
CA VAL A 4 -8.76 -4.65 1.81
C VAL A 4 -9.77 -4.88 0.68
N LEU A 5 -10.64 -5.87 0.84
CA LEU A 5 -11.69 -6.17 -0.13
C LEU A 5 -12.64 -4.99 -0.31
N ARG A 6 -13.08 -4.35 0.78
CA ARG A 6 -13.94 -3.15 0.74
C ARG A 6 -13.26 -1.99 0.03
N SER A 7 -11.95 -1.81 0.25
CA SER A 7 -11.18 -0.74 -0.38
C SER A 7 -10.99 -0.91 -1.89
N VAL A 8 -11.08 -2.13 -2.44
CA VAL A 8 -10.94 -2.37 -3.89
C VAL A 8 -12.02 -1.65 -4.69
N ASP A 9 -13.23 -1.53 -4.16
CA ASP A 9 -14.34 -0.88 -4.86
C ASP A 9 -14.08 0.61 -5.09
N ALA A 10 -13.39 1.27 -4.15
CA ALA A 10 -13.01 2.68 -4.24
C ALA A 10 -11.82 2.96 -5.17
N LEU A 11 -11.13 1.93 -5.69
CA LEU A 11 -9.99 2.13 -6.59
C LEU A 11 -10.44 2.70 -7.94
N HIS A 12 -9.72 3.69 -8.46
CA HIS A 12 -9.98 4.28 -9.78
C HIS A 12 -9.20 3.53 -10.87
N ILE A 13 -9.58 2.27 -11.11
CA ILE A 13 -8.97 1.37 -12.12
C ILE A 13 -10.05 0.63 -12.92
N LYS A 14 -9.64 -0.06 -13.99
CA LYS A 14 -10.56 -0.84 -14.85
C LYS A 14 -11.34 -1.87 -14.03
N ALA A 15 -12.62 -2.05 -14.34
CA ALA A 15 -13.49 -3.01 -13.67
C ALA A 15 -12.92 -4.43 -13.72
N THR A 16 -12.31 -4.83 -14.84
CA THR A 16 -11.64 -6.13 -15.00
C THR A 16 -10.49 -6.31 -14.01
N ASP A 17 -9.69 -5.27 -13.77
CA ASP A 17 -8.59 -5.30 -12.81
C ASP A 17 -9.14 -5.37 -11.37
N LYS A 18 -10.24 -4.68 -11.05
CA LYS A 18 -10.93 -4.81 -9.75
C LYS A 18 -11.38 -6.25 -9.51
N THR A 19 -12.04 -6.88 -10.47
CA THR A 19 -12.50 -8.27 -10.36
C THR A 19 -11.33 -9.21 -10.11
N VAL A 20 -10.23 -9.04 -10.84
CA VAL A 20 -9.02 -9.83 -10.65
C VAL A 20 -8.45 -9.68 -9.23
N LEU A 21 -8.40 -8.45 -8.71
CA LEU A 21 -7.96 -8.18 -7.34
C LEU A 21 -8.89 -8.84 -6.31
N LYS A 22 -10.20 -8.68 -6.44
CA LYS A 22 -11.19 -9.30 -5.55
C LYS A 22 -11.03 -10.82 -5.51
N THR A 23 -10.84 -11.47 -6.66
CA THR A 23 -10.61 -12.92 -6.72
C THR A 23 -9.36 -13.35 -5.96
N ASP A 24 -8.25 -12.62 -6.08
CA ASP A 24 -7.03 -12.94 -5.35
C ASP A 24 -7.20 -12.71 -3.83
N ILE A 25 -7.95 -11.67 -3.43
CA ILE A 25 -8.27 -11.37 -2.02
C ILE A 25 -9.22 -12.42 -1.42
N PHE A 26 -10.27 -12.82 -2.13
CA PHE A 26 -11.16 -13.89 -1.70
C PHE A 26 -10.42 -15.22 -1.51
N ARG A 27 -9.49 -15.54 -2.42
CA ARG A 27 -8.64 -16.73 -2.27
C ARG A 27 -7.79 -16.65 -1.01
N PHE A 28 -7.20 -15.49 -0.72
CA PHE A 28 -6.44 -15.27 0.51
C PHE A 28 -7.33 -15.47 1.75
N ILE A 29 -8.52 -14.85 1.79
CA ILE A 29 -9.48 -14.98 2.89
C ILE A 29 -9.89 -16.44 3.09
N SER A 30 -10.20 -17.17 2.03
CA SER A 30 -10.56 -18.59 2.11
C SER A 30 -9.44 -19.47 2.65
N THR A 31 -8.17 -19.06 2.49
CA THR A 31 -7.01 -19.86 2.90
C THR A 31 -6.57 -19.54 4.33
N TYR A 32 -6.60 -18.26 4.71
CA TYR A 32 -6.00 -17.76 5.96
C TYR A 32 -7.02 -17.19 6.95
N GLY A 33 -8.28 -17.03 6.54
CA GLY A 33 -9.34 -16.40 7.34
C GLY A 33 -9.51 -14.90 7.05
N GLU A 34 -10.67 -14.38 7.42
CA GLU A 34 -11.06 -12.98 7.20
C GLU A 34 -10.21 -11.97 7.96
N GLU A 35 -9.81 -12.33 9.18
CA GLU A 35 -9.03 -11.50 10.11
C GLU A 35 -7.52 -11.59 9.89
N ALA A 36 -7.06 -12.46 8.99
CA ALA A 36 -5.64 -12.58 8.71
C ALA A 36 -5.05 -11.25 8.18
N PRO A 37 -3.84 -10.87 8.66
CA PRO A 37 -3.11 -9.71 8.12
C PRO A 37 -2.89 -9.90 6.61
N PHE A 38 -3.46 -8.99 5.81
CA PHE A 38 -3.44 -9.15 4.36
C PHE A 38 -2.01 -9.02 3.81
N GLN A 39 -1.60 -10.00 3.02
CA GLN A 39 -0.27 -10.00 2.40
C GLN A 39 -0.37 -9.53 0.94
N ILE A 40 0.26 -8.41 0.57
CA ILE A 40 0.25 -7.91 -0.81
C ILE A 40 0.79 -8.92 -1.84
N LYS A 41 1.67 -9.82 -1.39
CA LYS A 41 2.23 -10.92 -2.20
C LYS A 41 1.15 -11.93 -2.64
N SER A 42 0.01 -11.99 -1.95
CA SER A 42 -1.14 -12.81 -2.34
C SER A 42 -1.77 -12.37 -3.67
N ILE A 43 -1.56 -11.10 -4.08
CA ILE A 43 -1.91 -10.62 -5.42
C ILE A 43 -0.90 -11.21 -6.41
N ARG A 44 -1.35 -12.19 -7.19
CA ARG A 44 -0.50 -12.94 -8.13
C ARG A 44 -0.06 -12.07 -9.31
N ARG A 45 -0.91 -11.12 -9.72
CA ARG A 45 -0.59 -10.18 -10.81
C ARG A 45 0.23 -9.04 -10.26
N VAL A 46 1.56 -9.15 -10.37
CA VAL A 46 2.52 -8.15 -9.85
C VAL A 46 2.16 -6.72 -10.28
N LYS A 47 1.74 -6.52 -11.54
CA LYS A 47 1.34 -5.21 -12.09
C LYS A 47 0.17 -4.54 -11.35
N LEU A 48 -0.66 -5.31 -10.63
CA LEU A 48 -1.82 -4.80 -9.90
C LEU A 48 -1.50 -4.42 -8.45
N ARG A 49 -0.36 -4.88 -7.90
CA ARG A 49 0.04 -4.60 -6.51
C ARG A 49 0.16 -3.11 -6.22
N LYS A 50 0.56 -2.31 -7.21
CA LYS A 50 0.67 -0.85 -7.11
C LYS A 50 -0.64 -0.14 -6.75
N HIS A 51 -1.79 -0.78 -6.94
CA HIS A 51 -3.11 -0.24 -6.59
C HIS A 51 -3.52 -0.57 -5.14
N ILE A 52 -2.85 -1.54 -4.52
CA ILE A 52 -3.10 -2.05 -3.15
C ILE A 52 -1.93 -1.59 -2.26
N ASN A 53 -1.72 -0.27 -2.17
CA ASN A 53 -0.77 0.33 -1.25
C ASN A 53 -1.54 0.76 0.03
N PRO A 54 -1.04 0.46 1.25
CA PRO A 54 -1.62 1.00 2.49
C PRO A 54 -1.88 2.52 2.45
N LEU A 55 -1.06 3.27 1.70
CA LEU A 55 -1.24 4.70 1.49
C LEU A 55 -2.38 5.04 0.52
N THR A 56 -2.70 4.18 -0.46
CA THR A 56 -3.89 4.35 -1.32
C THR A 56 -5.20 4.02 -0.58
N TRP A 57 -5.16 3.33 0.57
CA TRP A 57 -6.34 3.08 1.40
C TRP A 57 -6.67 4.19 2.40
N GLY A 58 -5.90 5.28 2.38
CA GLY A 58 -6.42 6.61 2.70
C GLY A 58 -6.83 6.87 4.16
N ARG A 59 -6.63 5.95 5.11
CA ARG A 59 -6.86 6.19 6.54
C ARG A 59 -5.70 6.92 7.23
N VAL A 60 -5.02 7.83 6.53
CA VAL A 60 -4.14 8.80 7.19
C VAL A 60 -5.01 10.00 7.55
N TRP A 61 -5.42 10.08 8.81
CA TRP A 61 -6.27 11.15 9.32
C TRP A 61 -5.55 12.49 9.12
N ALA A 62 -6.25 13.44 8.49
CA ALA A 62 -5.62 14.51 7.72
C ALA A 62 -5.69 15.91 8.38
N THR A 63 -6.03 16.00 9.66
CA THR A 63 -6.28 17.31 10.28
C THR A 63 -5.73 17.40 11.71
N PRO A 64 -4.80 18.34 11.97
CA PRO A 64 -4.09 19.18 10.99
C PRO A 64 -3.12 18.36 10.10
N PRO A 65 -2.78 18.83 8.89
CA PRO A 65 -1.84 18.12 8.01
C PRO A 65 -0.46 18.00 8.69
N PRO A 66 0.20 16.83 8.61
CA PRO A 66 1.46 16.62 9.27
C PRO A 66 2.56 17.50 8.68
N LYS A 67 3.38 18.11 9.54
CA LYS A 67 4.58 18.86 9.12
C LYS A 67 5.76 17.93 8.82
N GLY A 68 5.80 16.75 9.44
CA GLY A 68 6.83 15.74 9.27
C GLY A 68 6.21 14.34 9.15
N ILE A 69 6.76 13.52 8.26
CA ILE A 69 6.35 12.14 8.04
C ILE A 69 7.61 11.27 8.00
N LEU A 70 7.66 10.23 8.84
CA LEU A 70 8.71 9.23 8.82
C LEU A 70 8.18 7.94 8.19
N LEU A 71 8.76 7.53 7.07
CA LEU A 71 8.53 6.24 6.43
C LEU A 71 9.47 5.21 7.06
N ILE A 72 8.95 4.06 7.45
CA ILE A 72 9.73 2.98 8.05
C ILE A 72 9.57 1.73 7.18
N ASP A 73 10.70 1.16 6.75
CA ASP A 73 10.76 -0.12 6.05
C ASP A 73 11.81 -1.01 6.73
N ASP A 74 11.61 -2.32 6.76
CA ASP A 74 12.61 -3.22 7.34
C ASP A 74 13.81 -3.38 6.39
N MET A 75 13.56 -3.43 5.08
CA MET A 75 14.59 -3.64 4.09
C MET A 75 14.33 -2.86 2.80
N VAL A 76 15.35 -2.14 2.36
CA VAL A 76 15.37 -1.42 1.09
C VAL A 76 16.31 -2.11 0.12
N THR A 77 15.75 -2.62 -0.97
CA THR A 77 16.51 -3.13 -2.12
C THR A 77 16.64 -2.04 -3.19
N SER A 78 15.61 -1.86 -4.02
CA SER A 78 15.55 -0.81 -5.04
C SER A 78 14.97 0.53 -4.54
N GLY A 79 14.39 0.55 -3.34
CA GLY A 79 13.70 1.73 -2.80
C GLY A 79 12.33 2.04 -3.43
N ALA A 80 11.86 1.24 -4.39
CA ALA A 80 10.63 1.53 -5.14
C ALA A 80 9.38 1.70 -4.25
N SER A 81 9.29 0.93 -3.16
CA SER A 81 8.19 1.04 -2.19
C SER A 81 8.18 2.38 -1.47
N LEU A 82 9.35 2.82 -0.97
CA LEU A 82 9.53 4.10 -0.28
C LEU A 82 9.32 5.30 -1.21
N VAL A 83 9.87 5.25 -2.43
CA VAL A 83 9.67 6.31 -3.44
C VAL A 83 8.20 6.46 -3.80
N ASN A 84 7.49 5.35 -4.00
CA ASN A 84 6.06 5.40 -4.30
C ASN A 84 5.24 5.92 -3.10
N ALA A 85 5.65 5.56 -1.89
CA ALA A 85 5.03 6.08 -0.66
C ALA A 85 5.22 7.59 -0.51
N GLU A 86 6.44 8.08 -0.74
CA GLU A 86 6.75 9.51 -0.74
C GLU A 86 5.91 10.26 -1.77
N ALA A 87 5.80 9.76 -3.01
CA ALA A 87 5.04 10.41 -4.07
C ALA A 87 3.55 10.58 -3.70
N ILE A 88 2.92 9.54 -3.13
CA ILE A 88 1.53 9.59 -2.69
C ILE A 88 1.37 10.61 -1.55
N LEU A 89 2.29 10.61 -0.59
CA LEU A 89 2.24 11.52 0.56
C LEU A 89 2.53 12.96 0.18
N LYS A 90 3.45 13.22 -0.75
CA LYS A 90 3.72 14.56 -1.28
C LYS A 90 2.55 15.10 -2.08
N HIS A 91 1.87 14.26 -2.85
CA HIS A 91 0.64 14.67 -3.53
C HIS A 91 -0.45 15.11 -2.53
N ARG A 92 -0.57 14.42 -1.39
CA ARG A 92 -1.57 14.72 -0.36
C ARG A 92 -1.17 15.84 0.60
N TYR A 93 0.10 15.90 0.97
CA TYR A 93 0.69 16.86 1.92
C TYR A 93 1.94 17.51 1.31
N PRO A 94 1.79 18.48 0.39
CA PRO A 94 2.91 19.04 -0.36
C PRO A 94 4.02 19.64 0.51
N LEU A 95 3.63 20.23 1.64
CA LEU A 95 4.50 20.92 2.58
C LEU A 95 5.12 20.02 3.65
N ALA A 96 4.70 18.75 3.75
CA ALA A 96 5.27 17.84 4.74
C ALA A 96 6.73 17.52 4.42
N ARG A 97 7.62 17.58 5.41
CA ARG A 97 8.96 16.99 5.32
C ARG A 97 8.82 15.47 5.42
N ILE A 98 9.35 14.74 4.45
CA ILE A 98 9.29 13.28 4.43
C ILE A 98 10.70 12.74 4.59
N GLU A 99 10.88 11.84 5.54
CA GLU A 99 12.13 11.12 5.80
C GLU A 99 11.86 9.62 5.74
N ALA A 100 12.89 8.83 5.49
CA ALA A 100 12.80 7.37 5.49
C ALA A 100 13.86 6.77 6.39
N LEU A 101 13.46 5.79 7.19
CA LEU A 101 14.31 4.96 8.02
C LEU A 101 14.19 3.52 7.53
N THR A 102 15.33 2.88 7.25
CA THR A 102 15.40 1.46 6.93
C THR A 102 16.38 0.75 7.85
N LEU A 103 16.06 -0.49 8.26
CA LEU A 103 16.97 -1.30 9.06
C LEU A 103 18.07 -1.91 8.20
N PHE A 104 17.71 -2.39 7.01
CA PHE A 104 18.64 -3.01 6.07
C PHE A 104 18.60 -2.28 4.73
N GLY A 105 19.78 -1.96 4.20
CA GLY A 105 19.94 -1.48 2.84
C GLY A 105 20.66 -2.52 2.01
N SER A 106 20.35 -2.60 0.73
CA SER A 106 21.24 -3.17 -0.28
C SER A 106 22.56 -2.37 -0.25
N SER A 107 23.52 -2.77 0.58
CA SER A 107 24.90 -2.31 0.41
C SER A 107 25.38 -2.77 -0.96
N LYS A 108 25.90 -1.85 -1.76
CA LYS A 108 26.83 -2.26 -2.82
C LYS A 108 28.03 -2.94 -2.19
#